data_AF-A0A2D2D3B5-F1
#
_entry.id   AF-A0A2D2D3B5-F1
#
_cell.length_a   1.000
_cell.length_b   1.000
_cell.length_c   1.000
_cell.angle_alpha   90.00
_cell.angle_beta   90.00
_cell.angle_gamma   90.00
#
_symmetry.space_group_name_H-M   'P 1'
#
loop_
_entity.id
_entity.type
_entity.pdbx_description
1 polymer ?
#
loop_
_entity_poly.entity_id
_entity_poly.type
_entity_poly.pdbx_seq_one_letter_code
_entity_poly.pdbx_strand_id
1 'polypeptide(L)'
;MSKSAVEAGAAPAQPLHLVFGGELADLQGVAFRDPAKLDIVGIFSDIDAAVAAWKAKAHASVDNAHMRYFVVHLDGLLDPEAKRA
;
A
#
# COMPACT_ATOMS: atom_id res chain seq x y z
N MET A 1 41.35 -18.07 1.25
CA MET A 1 40.69 -16.86 1.76
C MET A 1 39.65 -16.44 0.75
N SER A 2 38.40 -16.48 1.20
CA SER A 2 37.19 -16.40 0.40
C SER A 2 36.87 -14.97 -0.02
N LYS A 3 36.51 -14.78 -1.28
CA LYS A 3 35.62 -13.70 -1.68
C LYS A 3 34.68 -14.26 -2.74
N SER A 4 33.68 -15.02 -2.28
CA SER A 4 32.50 -15.31 -3.10
C SER A 4 31.76 -13.99 -3.27
N ALA A 5 31.88 -13.40 -4.45
CA ALA A 5 30.98 -12.35 -4.87
C ALA A 5 29.59 -12.96 -4.95
N VAL A 6 28.66 -12.42 -4.15
CA VAL A 6 27.24 -12.72 -4.28
C VAL A 6 26.83 -12.16 -5.64
N GLU A 7 26.59 -13.06 -6.60
CA GLU A 7 25.75 -12.76 -7.74
C GLU A 7 24.35 -12.45 -7.19
N ALA A 8 24.00 -11.17 -7.15
CA ALA A 8 22.62 -10.76 -6.93
C ALA A 8 21.81 -11.17 -8.16
N GLY A 9 21.33 -12.42 -8.16
CA GLY A 9 20.32 -12.88 -9.09
C GLY A 9 19.11 -11.95 -8.97
N ALA A 10 18.81 -11.23 -10.04
CA ALA A 10 17.63 -10.38 -10.12
C ALA A 10 16.38 -11.26 -10.03
N ALA A 11 15.89 -11.47 -8.80
CA ALA A 11 14.59 -12.06 -8.56
C ALA A 11 13.54 -11.15 -9.23
N PRO A 12 12.55 -11.71 -9.94
CA PRO A 12 11.51 -10.89 -10.58
C PRO A 12 10.86 -9.97 -9.55
N ALA A 13 10.71 -8.70 -9.89
CA ALA A 13 10.11 -7.71 -9.01
C ALA A 13 8.70 -8.19 -8.62
N GLN A 14 8.56 -8.62 -7.37
CA GLN A 14 7.29 -9.10 -6.84
C GLN A 14 6.41 -7.88 -6.53
N PRO A 15 5.21 -7.77 -7.13
CA PRO A 15 4.40 -6.60 -6.93
C PRO A 15 3.82 -6.58 -5.51
N LEU A 16 4.07 -5.50 -4.77
CA LEU A 16 3.58 -5.34 -3.40
C LEU A 16 2.51 -4.25 -3.31
N HIS A 17 1.41 -4.59 -2.66
CA HIS A 17 0.24 -3.72 -2.49
C HIS A 17 -0.02 -3.49 -1.01
N LEU A 18 0.10 -2.23 -0.58
CA LEU A 18 -0.26 -1.82 0.78
C LEU A 18 -1.72 -1.35 0.80
N VAL A 19 -2.50 -1.90 1.72
CA VAL A 19 -3.86 -1.45 1.99
C VAL A 19 -3.91 -0.78 3.36
N PHE A 20 -4.34 0.47 3.40
CA PHE A 20 -4.49 1.24 4.63
C PHE A 20 -5.64 2.23 4.51
N GLY A 21 -6.11 2.75 5.63
CA GLY A 21 -7.16 3.75 5.66
C GLY A 21 -7.21 4.52 6.95
N GLY A 22 -8.18 5.42 7.04
CA GLY A 22 -8.39 6.25 8.21
C GLY A 22 -9.41 7.33 7.94
N GLU A 23 -9.67 8.15 8.96
CA GLU A 23 -10.58 9.28 8.83
C GLU A 23 -9.89 10.45 8.13
N LEU A 24 -10.53 10.95 7.08
CA LEU A 24 -10.10 12.14 6.35
C LEU A 24 -10.55 13.42 7.06
N ALA A 25 -9.76 14.48 6.89
CA ALA A 25 -10.10 15.82 7.38
C ALA A 25 -11.21 16.47 6.54
N ASP A 26 -11.28 16.12 5.25
CA ASP A 26 -12.29 16.58 4.30
C ASP A 26 -12.60 15.45 3.31
N LEU A 27 -13.85 15.41 2.82
CA LEU A 27 -14.37 14.40 1.91
C LEU A 27 -13.78 14.49 0.50
N GLN A 28 -13.28 15.66 0.10
CA GLN A 28 -12.68 15.89 -1.22
C GLN A 28 -11.15 15.72 -1.20
N GLY A 29 -10.54 15.64 -0.01
CA GLY A 29 -9.11 15.55 0.16
C GLY A 29 -8.58 14.13 0.33
N VAL A 30 -7.27 14.03 0.52
CA VAL A 30 -6.56 12.81 0.92
C VAL A 30 -5.81 13.00 2.24
N ALA A 31 -6.05 14.12 2.92
CA ALA A 31 -5.42 14.43 4.20
C ALA A 31 -6.17 13.72 5.33
N PHE A 32 -5.46 12.91 6.11
CA PHE A 32 -6.01 12.24 7.28
C PHE A 32 -6.13 13.22 8.46
N ARG A 33 -7.24 13.11 9.20
CA ARG A 33 -7.50 13.89 10.41
C ARG A 33 -6.50 13.57 11.52
N ASP A 34 -6.14 12.30 11.67
CA ASP A 34 -5.20 11.83 12.69
C ASP A 34 -4.28 10.73 12.10
N PRO A 35 -3.05 11.09 11.68
CA PRO A 35 -2.10 10.14 11.12
C PRO A 35 -1.67 9.03 12.09
N ALA A 36 -1.81 9.23 13.41
CA ALA A 36 -1.46 8.20 14.40
C ALA A 36 -2.54 7.10 14.51
N LYS A 37 -3.74 7.34 13.97
CA LYS A 37 -4.87 6.41 13.99
C LYS A 37 -5.17 5.77 12.64
N LEU A 38 -4.16 5.68 11.77
CA LEU A 38 -4.32 4.97 10.51
C LEU A 38 -4.54 3.48 10.76
N ASP A 39 -5.57 2.92 10.11
CA ASP A 39 -5.81 1.48 10.07
C ASP A 39 -4.96 0.88 8.96
N ILE A 40 -3.93 0.13 9.34
CA ILE A 40 -3.10 -0.64 8.42
C ILE A 40 -3.71 -2.03 8.29
N VAL A 41 -4.29 -2.32 7.14
CA VAL A 41 -4.97 -3.58 6.86
C VAL A 41 -3.95 -4.68 6.58
N GLY A 42 -2.92 -4.38 5.78
CA GLY A 42 -1.85 -5.32 5.46
C GLY A 42 -1.15 -5.03 4.15
N ILE A 43 -0.14 -5.86 3.85
CA ILE A 43 0.61 -5.87 2.60
C ILE A 43 0.33 -7.19 1.87
N PHE A 44 0.03 -7.09 0.57
CA PHE A 44 -0.36 -8.22 -0.26
C PHE A 44 0.51 -8.30 -1.52
N SER A 45 0.85 -9.51 -1.93
CA SER A 45 1.62 -9.76 -3.17
C SER A 45 0.73 -9.87 -4.42
N ASP A 46 -0.59 -9.83 -4.24
CA ASP A 46 -1.59 -9.92 -5.29
C ASP A 46 -2.57 -8.75 -5.19
N ILE A 47 -2.87 -8.13 -6.34
CA ILE A 47 -3.77 -6.99 -6.42
C ILE A 47 -5.21 -7.40 -6.10
N ASP A 48 -5.63 -8.61 -6.49
CA ASP A 48 -7.01 -9.06 -6.25
C ASP A 48 -7.24 -9.26 -4.75
N ALA A 49 -6.28 -9.86 -4.05
CA ALA A 49 -6.29 -9.97 -2.59
C ALA A 49 -6.31 -8.59 -1.90
N ALA A 50 -5.51 -7.63 -2.37
CA ALA A 50 -5.49 -6.27 -1.83
C ALA A 50 -6.84 -5.56 -2.02
N VAL A 51 -7.42 -5.64 -3.22
CA VAL A 51 -8.73 -5.06 -3.54
C VAL A 51 -9.84 -5.71 -2.71
N ALA A 52 -9.79 -7.03 -2.52
CA ALA A 52 -10.75 -7.73 -1.66
C ALA A 52 -10.68 -7.23 -0.20
N ALA A 53 -9.48 -7.09 0.35
CA ALA A 53 -9.26 -6.57 1.70
C ALA A 53 -9.73 -5.11 1.84
N TRP A 54 -9.39 -4.26 0.87
CA TRP A 54 -9.86 -2.87 0.79
C TRP A 54 -11.39 -2.80 0.75
N LYS A 55 -12.03 -3.59 -0.12
CA LYS A 55 -13.49 -3.60 -0.28
C LYS A 55 -14.19 -4.02 1.01
N ALA A 56 -13.68 -5.06 1.68
CA ALA A 56 -14.21 -5.52 2.95
C ALA A 56 -14.17 -4.42 4.02
N LYS A 57 -13.03 -3.73 4.15
CA LYS A 57 -12.85 -2.63 5.11
C LYS A 57 -13.68 -1.39 4.78
N ALA A 58 -13.72 -1.00 3.51
CA ALA A 58 -14.51 0.13 3.04
C ALA A 58 -16.02 -0.10 3.22
N HIS A 59 -16.50 -1.33 2.95
CA HIS A 59 -17.91 -1.68 3.19
C HIS A 59 -18.25 -1.71 4.69
N ALA A 60 -17.33 -2.17 5.54
CA ALA A 60 -17.52 -2.16 6.99
C ALA A 60 -17.59 -0.74 7.58
N SER A 61 -17.04 0.26 6.89
CA SER A 61 -17.03 1.65 7.34
C SER A 61 -18.04 2.56 6.63
N VAL A 62 -19.09 2.00 6.01
CA VAL A 62 -20.08 2.78 5.23
C VAL A 62 -20.77 3.87 6.05
N ASP A 63 -20.94 3.65 7.35
CA ASP A 63 -21.59 4.60 8.27
C ASP A 63 -20.73 5.83 8.58
N ASN A 64 -19.42 5.78 8.31
CA ASN A 64 -18.50 6.89 8.52
C ASN A 64 -18.05 7.48 7.17
N ALA A 65 -18.68 8.58 6.77
CA ALA A 65 -18.40 9.25 5.50
C ALA A 65 -16.93 9.69 5.34
N HIS A 66 -16.23 9.97 6.44
CA HIS A 66 -14.82 10.39 6.39
C HIS A 66 -13.86 9.20 6.38
N MET A 67 -14.31 7.99 6.68
CA MET A 67 -13.45 6.80 6.68
C MET A 67 -13.18 6.37 5.24
N ARG A 68 -11.93 6.50 4.81
CA ARG A 68 -11.50 6.12 3.47
C ARG A 68 -10.31 5.19 3.54
N TYR A 69 -10.35 4.14 2.71
CA TYR A 69 -9.26 3.21 2.51
C TYR A 69 -8.68 3.37 1.10
N PHE A 70 -7.38 3.10 0.99
CA PHE A 70 -6.58 3.23 -0.22
C PHE A 70 -5.77 1.95 -0.43
N VAL A 71 -5.48 1.66 -1.70
CA VAL A 71 -4.53 0.62 -2.12
C VAL A 71 -3.39 1.32 -2.83
N VAL A 72 -2.15 1.08 -2.39
CA VAL A 72 -0.94 1.68 -2.97
C VAL A 72 -0.02 0.59 -3.48
N HIS A 73 0.43 0.76 -4.72
CA HIS A 73 1.47 -0.08 -5.33
C HIS A 73 2.85 0.40 -4.85
N LEU A 74 3.57 -0.45 -4.13
CA LEU A 74 4.86 -0.10 -3.52
C LEU A 74 6.03 -0.20 -4.51
N ASP A 75 5.86 -0.92 -5.61
CA ASP A 75 6.95 -1.19 -6.57
C ASP A 75 7.55 0.11 -7.15
N GLY A 76 6.69 1.06 -7.50
CA GLY A 76 7.12 2.38 -7.99
C GLY A 76 7.61 3.34 -6.90
N LEU A 77 7.51 2.96 -5.62
CA LEU A 77 7.98 3.75 -4.47
C LEU A 77 9.38 3.31 -4.02
N LEU A 78 9.64 2.00 -4.06
CA LEU A 78 10.91 1.41 -3.61
C LEU A 78 12.06 1.64 -4.60
N ASP A 79 11.74 1.75 -5.89
CA ASP A 79 12.71 2.15 -6.93
C ASP A 79 12.21 3.40 -7.68
N PRO A 80 12.48 4.61 -7.15
CA PRO A 80 12.13 5.85 -7.82
C PRO A 80 12.97 6.11 -9.09
N GLU A 81 14.08 5.39 -9.31
CA GLU A 81 14.93 5.51 -10.51
C GLU A 81 14.37 4.67 -11.68
N ALA A 82 13.73 3.52 -11.41
CA ALA A 82 13.08 2.68 -12.42
C ALA A 82 11.95 3.40 -13.18
N LYS A 83 11.36 4.45 -12.61
CA LYS A 83 10.26 5.21 -13.23
C LYS A 83 10.72 6.40 -14.08
N ARG A 84 12.04 6.65 -14.22
CA ARG A 84 12.58 7.86 -14.88
C ARG A 84 13.19 7.63 -16.26
N ALA A 85 12.95 6.48 -16.90
CA ALA A 85 13.39 6.17 -18.27
C ALA A 85 12.25 6.28 -19.29
#